data_AF-A0A9X1CHH0-F1
#
_entry.id   AF-A0A9X1CHH0-F1
#
_cell.length_a   1.000
_cell.length_b   1.000
_cell.length_c   1.000
_cell.angle_alpha   90.00
_cell.angle_beta   90.00
_cell.angle_gamma   90.00
#
_symmetry.space_group_name_H-M   'P 1'
#
loop_
_entity.id
_entity.type
_entity.pdbx_description
1 polymer ?
#
loop_
_entity_poly.entity_id
_entity_poly.type
_entity_poly.pdbx_seq_one_letter_code
_entity_poly.pdbx_strand_id
1 'polypeptide(L)'
;MGQLIALGGGGFSMEPENPLLDLYVLQQSGKINPKICFIPTASGDSDNYISRYYNFFNKQICKPSHLSLFKPQTRDLESFLLEKDIIYVGGGNTKNLLILWKEWGLDKIIKRAWEQEILLAGISAGAICWFEEGVTDSFGDGLEPLKCLGFLKGSNCPHYDGEINRRPTYQKLIAERKIKPGIAVDDGVALHYIDGELNEIVSSRPKAKAYKVYFDKEIKEVELETKFLGAH
;
A
#
# COMPACT_ATOMS: atom_id res chain seq x y z
N MET A 1 -5.09 13.37 -12.85
CA MET A 1 -3.80 13.14 -12.17
C MET A 1 -3.82 11.75 -11.56
N GLY A 2 -2.76 10.97 -11.74
CA GLY A 2 -2.67 9.62 -11.19
C GLY A 2 -2.41 9.67 -9.68
N GLN A 3 -3.30 9.09 -8.88
CA GLN A 3 -3.18 9.09 -7.41
C GLN A 3 -2.76 7.72 -6.87
N LEU A 4 -1.91 7.72 -5.84
CA LEU A 4 -1.45 6.50 -5.18
C LEU A 4 -1.34 6.71 -3.67
N ILE A 5 -1.97 5.83 -2.89
CA ILE A 5 -1.95 5.86 -1.43
C ILE A 5 -1.27 4.60 -0.89
N ALA A 6 -0.15 4.76 -0.19
CA ALA A 6 0.63 3.68 0.41
C ALA A 6 0.49 3.68 1.93
N LEU A 7 -0.14 2.65 2.49
CA LEU A 7 -0.47 2.52 3.91
C LEU A 7 0.53 1.61 4.64
N GLY A 8 1.09 2.08 5.75
CA GLY A 8 1.98 1.29 6.61
C GLY A 8 1.28 0.07 7.17
N GLY A 9 0.12 0.31 7.76
CA GLY A 9 -0.80 -0.70 8.28
C GLY A 9 -2.10 -0.01 8.71
N GLY A 10 -2.91 -0.68 9.51
CA GLY A 10 -4.21 -0.16 9.93
C GLY A 10 -5.36 -0.48 8.96
N GLY A 11 -6.29 0.46 8.84
CA GLY A 11 -7.51 0.33 8.03
C GLY A 11 -8.35 -0.91 8.39
N PHE A 12 -9.25 -1.32 7.50
CA PHE A 12 -10.15 -2.46 7.71
C PHE A 12 -9.41 -3.78 8.01
N SER A 13 -8.13 -3.85 7.63
CA SER A 13 -7.29 -5.04 7.74
C SER A 13 -6.80 -5.30 9.17
N MET A 14 -6.52 -4.25 9.94
CA MET A 14 -5.90 -4.32 11.27
C MET A 14 -6.70 -3.59 12.34
N GLU A 15 -7.46 -2.57 11.94
CA GLU A 15 -8.23 -1.69 12.83
C GLU A 15 -9.67 -1.51 12.30
N PRO A 16 -10.50 -2.55 12.28
CA PRO A 16 -11.86 -2.45 11.71
C PRO A 16 -12.76 -1.40 12.39
N GLU A 17 -12.42 -1.03 13.63
CA GLU A 17 -13.12 0.00 14.41
C GLU A 17 -12.54 1.42 14.21
N ASN A 18 -11.44 1.57 13.45
CA ASN A 18 -10.81 2.84 13.12
C ASN A 18 -10.84 3.09 11.60
N PRO A 19 -11.95 3.62 11.06
CA PRO A 19 -12.18 3.69 9.61
C PRO A 19 -11.42 4.82 8.92
N LEU A 20 -10.63 5.62 9.65
CA LEU A 20 -10.11 6.90 9.16
C LEU A 20 -9.29 6.79 7.86
N LEU A 21 -8.39 5.81 7.75
CA LEU A 21 -7.60 5.63 6.52
C LEU A 21 -8.46 5.13 5.35
N ASP A 22 -9.39 4.21 5.58
CA ASP A 22 -10.24 3.68 4.52
C ASP A 22 -11.22 4.75 4.00
N LEU A 23 -11.77 5.57 4.90
CA LEU A 23 -12.60 6.71 4.54
C LEU A 23 -11.80 7.76 3.77
N TYR A 24 -10.55 8.01 4.16
CA TYR A 24 -9.65 8.88 3.41
C TYR A 24 -9.47 8.37 1.97
N VAL A 25 -9.21 7.06 1.77
CA VAL A 25 -9.10 6.45 0.44
C VAL A 25 -10.37 6.63 -0.38
N LEU A 26 -11.56 6.38 0.20
CA LEU A 26 -12.83 6.60 -0.50
C LEU A 26 -13.00 8.06 -0.93
N GLN A 27 -12.67 9.01 -0.05
CA GLN A 27 -12.78 10.44 -0.30
C GLN A 27 -11.89 10.91 -1.46
N GLN A 28 -10.68 10.36 -1.60
CA GLN A 28 -9.74 10.76 -2.68
C GLN A 28 -10.22 10.39 -4.09
N SER A 29 -11.22 9.50 -4.22
CA SER A 29 -11.83 9.20 -5.53
C SER A 29 -12.61 10.38 -6.13
N GLY A 30 -13.02 11.35 -5.31
CA GLY A 30 -13.89 12.46 -5.73
C GLY A 30 -15.32 12.05 -6.13
N LYS A 31 -15.70 10.77 -5.94
CA LYS A 31 -17.02 10.24 -6.30
C LYS A 31 -17.86 10.02 -5.04
N ILE A 32 -19.17 10.26 -5.16
CA ILE A 32 -20.12 10.07 -4.05
C ILE A 32 -20.26 8.58 -3.68
N ASN A 33 -20.20 7.69 -4.67
CA ASN A 33 -20.39 6.24 -4.48
C ASN A 33 -19.38 5.46 -5.35
N PRO A 34 -18.08 5.48 -5.01
CA PRO A 34 -17.02 4.92 -5.84
C PRO A 34 -17.10 3.39 -5.92
N LYS A 35 -16.77 2.85 -7.10
CA LYS A 35 -16.48 1.44 -7.32
C LYS A 35 -15.07 1.13 -6.82
N ILE A 36 -14.97 0.42 -5.72
CA ILE A 36 -13.69 0.00 -5.13
C ILE A 36 -13.49 -1.49 -5.38
N CYS A 37 -12.30 -1.87 -5.82
CA CYS A 37 -11.94 -3.26 -6.07
C CYS A 37 -10.74 -3.68 -5.20
N PHE A 38 -10.92 -4.71 -4.41
CA PHE A 38 -9.86 -5.30 -3.60
C PHE A 38 -9.07 -6.36 -4.38
N ILE A 39 -7.74 -6.33 -4.26
CA ILE A 39 -6.83 -7.34 -4.82
C ILE A 39 -6.08 -8.01 -3.65
N PRO A 40 -6.54 -9.18 -3.18
CA PRO A 40 -5.99 -9.88 -2.02
C PRO A 40 -4.76 -10.75 -2.33
N THR A 41 -4.14 -10.61 -3.51
CA THR A 41 -3.12 -11.54 -4.03
C THR A 41 -1.98 -11.81 -3.08
N ALA A 42 -1.48 -10.79 -2.35
CA ALA A 42 -0.40 -10.97 -1.38
C ALA A 42 -0.74 -11.98 -0.28
N SER A 43 -2.03 -12.13 0.07
CA SER A 43 -2.50 -13.08 1.07
C SER A 43 -2.82 -14.48 0.51
N GLY A 44 -2.55 -14.72 -0.78
CA GLY A 44 -3.00 -15.93 -1.48
C GLY A 44 -4.52 -15.97 -1.64
N ASP A 45 -5.14 -14.80 -1.87
CA ASP A 45 -6.59 -14.63 -1.95
C ASP A 45 -7.35 -15.21 -0.75
N SER A 46 -6.89 -14.87 0.47
CA SER A 46 -7.49 -15.38 1.70
C SER A 46 -8.98 -15.04 1.82
N ASP A 47 -9.84 -16.06 1.91
CA ASP A 47 -11.28 -15.92 2.08
C ASP A 47 -11.63 -15.07 3.33
N ASN A 48 -10.90 -15.25 4.43
CA ASN A 48 -11.09 -14.44 5.64
C ASN A 48 -10.75 -12.97 5.39
N TYR A 49 -9.70 -12.68 4.62
CA TYR A 49 -9.33 -11.29 4.33
C TYR A 49 -10.36 -10.62 3.40
N ILE A 50 -10.84 -11.35 2.39
CA ILE A 50 -11.93 -10.91 1.51
C ILE A 50 -13.21 -10.67 2.33
N SER A 51 -13.55 -11.56 3.27
CA SER A 51 -14.70 -11.39 4.16
C SER A 51 -14.59 -10.12 5.01
N ARG A 52 -13.43 -9.86 5.63
CA ARG A 52 -13.18 -8.61 6.38
C ARG A 52 -13.32 -7.36 5.51
N TYR A 53 -12.81 -7.40 4.28
CA TYR A 53 -12.99 -6.32 3.30
C TYR A 53 -14.47 -6.03 3.07
N TYR A 54 -15.28 -7.03 2.75
CA TYR A 54 -16.72 -6.83 2.52
C TYR A 54 -17.47 -6.41 3.79
N ASN A 55 -17.13 -6.97 4.95
CA ASN A 55 -17.76 -6.61 6.23
C ASN A 55 -17.59 -5.12 6.56
N PHE A 56 -16.45 -4.53 6.16
CA PHE A 56 -16.20 -3.10 6.32
C PHE A 56 -16.86 -2.28 5.21
N PHE A 57 -16.52 -2.53 3.95
CA PHE A 57 -16.91 -1.66 2.83
C PHE A 57 -18.40 -1.73 2.47
N ASN A 58 -19.11 -2.81 2.79
CA ASN A 58 -20.58 -2.85 2.64
C ASN A 58 -21.31 -1.89 3.59
N LYS A 59 -20.64 -1.41 4.65
CA LYS A 59 -21.18 -0.40 5.57
C LYS A 59 -20.88 1.03 5.12
N GLN A 60 -20.07 1.21 4.08
CA GLN A 60 -19.65 2.50 3.57
C GLN A 60 -20.43 2.88 2.31
N ILE A 61 -20.41 4.15 1.94
CA ILE A 61 -21.00 4.64 0.68
C ILE A 61 -20.03 4.31 -0.47
N CYS A 62 -20.04 3.06 -0.94
CA CYS A 62 -19.23 2.60 -2.07
C CYS A 62 -19.85 1.33 -2.71
N LYS A 63 -19.28 0.89 -3.84
CA LYS A 63 -19.60 -0.38 -4.51
C LYS A 63 -18.40 -1.32 -4.43
N PRO A 64 -18.31 -2.18 -3.39
CA PRO A 64 -17.16 -3.06 -3.22
C PRO A 64 -17.19 -4.24 -4.18
N SER A 65 -16.01 -4.61 -4.67
CA SER A 65 -15.74 -5.78 -5.50
C SER A 65 -14.36 -6.32 -5.13
N HIS A 66 -14.02 -7.53 -5.57
CA HIS A 66 -12.66 -8.03 -5.48
C HIS A 66 -12.28 -8.76 -6.76
N LEU A 67 -10.97 -8.84 -7.01
CA LEU A 67 -10.40 -9.66 -8.07
C LEU A 67 -9.52 -10.74 -7.45
N SER A 68 -9.90 -12.00 -7.64
CA SER A 68 -9.07 -13.14 -7.26
C SER A 68 -8.26 -13.62 -8.46
N LEU A 69 -6.97 -13.91 -8.28
CA LEU A 69 -6.17 -14.62 -9.28
C LEU A 69 -6.21 -16.14 -9.08
N PHE A 70 -6.60 -16.60 -7.88
CA PHE A 70 -6.76 -18.03 -7.59
C PHE A 70 -8.12 -18.58 -8.06
N LYS A 71 -9.15 -17.72 -8.10
CA LYS A 71 -10.50 -18.02 -8.61
C LYS A 71 -11.06 -16.81 -9.39
N PRO A 72 -10.56 -16.51 -10.60
CA PRO A 72 -10.94 -15.30 -11.33
C PRO A 72 -12.43 -15.21 -11.65
N GLN A 73 -13.00 -14.04 -11.38
CA GLN A 73 -14.40 -13.71 -11.70
C GLN A 73 -14.61 -13.54 -13.22
N THR A 74 -13.55 -13.22 -13.95
CA THR A 74 -13.56 -13.02 -15.40
C THR A 74 -12.17 -13.34 -15.98
N ARG A 75 -12.12 -13.62 -17.30
CA ARG A 75 -10.88 -13.71 -18.07
C ARG A 75 -10.37 -12.34 -18.52
N ASP A 76 -11.27 -11.39 -18.69
CA ASP A 76 -10.93 -10.02 -19.11
C ASP A 76 -10.64 -9.16 -17.87
N LEU A 77 -9.43 -9.33 -17.33
CA LEU A 77 -8.96 -8.63 -16.13
C LEU A 77 -8.84 -7.13 -16.38
N GLU A 78 -8.45 -6.75 -17.60
CA GLU A 78 -8.22 -5.36 -17.96
C GLU A 78 -9.53 -4.57 -17.94
N SER A 79 -10.54 -5.02 -18.70
CA SER A 79 -11.84 -4.34 -18.69
C SER A 79 -12.45 -4.31 -17.29
N PHE A 80 -12.27 -5.38 -16.51
CA PHE A 80 -12.77 -5.45 -15.13
C PHE A 80 -12.11 -4.44 -14.20
N LEU A 81 -10.79 -4.21 -14.31
CA LEU A 81 -10.10 -3.25 -13.46
C LEU A 81 -10.25 -1.81 -13.94
N LEU A 82 -10.27 -1.58 -15.26
CA LEU A 82 -10.40 -0.22 -15.82
C LEU A 82 -11.80 0.38 -15.63
N GLU A 83 -12.81 -0.41 -15.26
CA GLU A 83 -14.13 0.11 -14.90
C GLU A 83 -14.26 0.59 -13.44
N LYS A 84 -13.20 0.46 -12.64
CA LYS A 84 -13.17 0.81 -11.21
C LYS A 84 -12.74 2.26 -11.00
N ASP A 85 -13.07 2.77 -9.82
CA ASP A 85 -12.64 4.10 -9.38
C ASP A 85 -11.44 4.02 -8.44
N ILE A 86 -11.36 2.92 -7.68
CA ILE A 86 -10.31 2.65 -6.71
C ILE A 86 -9.88 1.18 -6.83
N ILE A 87 -8.58 0.93 -6.86
CA ILE A 87 -7.99 -0.40 -6.73
C ILE A 87 -7.22 -0.44 -5.41
N TYR A 88 -7.62 -1.32 -4.50
CA TYR A 88 -7.02 -1.48 -3.18
C TYR A 88 -6.30 -2.82 -3.09
N VAL A 89 -4.99 -2.81 -2.82
CA VAL A 89 -4.16 -4.02 -2.72
C VAL A 89 -3.91 -4.39 -1.27
N GLY A 90 -4.20 -5.65 -0.92
CA GLY A 90 -4.05 -6.17 0.44
C GLY A 90 -2.60 -6.46 0.84
N GLY A 91 -2.40 -6.64 2.15
CA GLY A 91 -1.14 -7.11 2.73
C GLY A 91 -0.91 -8.61 2.57
N GLY A 92 0.30 -9.07 2.91
CA GLY A 92 0.71 -10.47 2.84
C GLY A 92 2.14 -10.62 2.31
N ASN A 93 2.37 -11.57 1.42
CA ASN A 93 3.66 -11.83 0.81
C ASN A 93 3.88 -11.01 -0.47
N THR A 94 4.69 -9.94 -0.38
CA THR A 94 5.02 -9.05 -1.49
C THR A 94 5.73 -9.78 -2.63
N LYS A 95 6.63 -10.72 -2.32
CA LYS A 95 7.40 -11.47 -3.34
C LYS A 95 6.47 -12.30 -4.22
N ASN A 96 5.53 -13.01 -3.61
CA ASN A 96 4.54 -13.82 -4.32
C ASN A 96 3.57 -12.94 -5.11
N LEU A 97 3.13 -11.81 -4.55
CA LEU A 97 2.30 -10.84 -5.28
C LEU A 97 2.98 -10.42 -6.58
N LEU A 98 4.23 -9.94 -6.52
CA LEU A 98 4.93 -9.41 -7.69
C LEU A 98 5.17 -10.47 -8.77
N ILE A 99 5.58 -11.68 -8.36
CA ILE A 99 5.80 -12.79 -9.30
C ILE A 99 4.49 -13.16 -10.00
N LEU A 100 3.41 -13.32 -9.25
CA LEU A 100 2.12 -13.71 -9.82
C LEU A 100 1.54 -12.62 -10.71
N TRP A 101 1.64 -11.34 -10.31
CA TRP A 101 1.16 -10.23 -11.13
C TRP A 101 1.89 -10.15 -12.47
N LYS A 102 3.21 -10.34 -12.47
CA LYS A 102 3.99 -10.37 -13.71
C LYS A 102 3.58 -11.53 -14.62
N GLU A 103 3.36 -12.71 -14.05
CA GLU A 103 2.90 -13.88 -14.81
C GLU A 103 1.52 -13.65 -15.44
N TRP A 104 0.62 -12.98 -14.73
CA TRP A 104 -0.73 -12.68 -15.19
C TRP A 104 -0.86 -11.40 -16.03
N GLY A 105 0.24 -10.65 -16.21
CA GLY A 105 0.24 -9.34 -16.86
C GLY A 105 -0.52 -8.26 -16.09
N LEU A 106 -0.83 -8.50 -14.82
CA LEU A 106 -1.59 -7.58 -13.97
C LEU A 106 -0.78 -6.33 -13.64
N ASP A 107 0.54 -6.45 -13.54
CA ASP A 107 1.46 -5.31 -13.38
C ASP A 107 1.24 -4.22 -14.44
N LYS A 108 1.08 -4.62 -15.70
CA LYS A 108 0.81 -3.71 -16.82
C LYS A 108 -0.60 -3.13 -16.77
N ILE A 109 -1.59 -3.94 -16.41
CA ILE A 109 -2.98 -3.49 -16.29
C ILE A 109 -3.11 -2.44 -15.17
N ILE A 110 -2.48 -2.68 -14.02
CA ILE A 110 -2.48 -1.74 -12.90
C ILE A 110 -1.74 -0.44 -13.26
N LYS A 111 -0.63 -0.54 -14.01
CA LYS A 111 0.05 0.66 -14.54
C LYS A 111 -0.89 1.49 -15.42
N ARG A 112 -1.60 0.84 -16.35
CA ARG A 112 -2.59 1.51 -17.21
C ARG A 112 -3.74 2.11 -16.42
N ALA A 113 -4.23 1.41 -15.38
CA ALA A 113 -5.26 1.94 -14.48
C ALA A 113 -4.81 3.25 -13.83
N TRP A 114 -3.58 3.30 -13.32
CA TRP A 114 -3.01 4.51 -12.74
C TRP A 114 -2.87 5.65 -13.75
N GLU A 115 -2.42 5.35 -14.96
CA GLU A 115 -2.34 6.32 -16.07
C GLU A 115 -3.71 6.83 -16.53
N GLN A 116 -4.77 6.06 -16.30
CA GLN A 116 -6.18 6.45 -16.51
C GLN A 116 -6.83 7.07 -15.27
N GLU A 117 -6.02 7.54 -14.32
CA GLU A 117 -6.47 8.29 -13.14
C GLU A 117 -7.33 7.47 -12.16
N ILE A 118 -7.27 6.13 -12.23
CA ILE A 118 -7.84 5.26 -11.21
C ILE A 118 -6.96 5.36 -9.97
N LEU A 119 -7.58 5.59 -8.80
CA LEU A 119 -6.86 5.69 -7.53
C LEU A 119 -6.31 4.31 -7.14
N LEU A 120 -4.99 4.24 -6.96
CA LEU A 120 -4.36 3.06 -6.38
C LEU A 120 -4.20 3.23 -4.87
N ALA A 121 -4.55 2.21 -4.11
CA ALA A 121 -4.27 2.12 -2.68
C ALA A 121 -3.61 0.77 -2.38
N GLY A 122 -2.72 0.73 -1.40
CA GLY A 122 -2.11 -0.53 -0.97
C GLY A 122 -1.66 -0.48 0.48
N ILE A 123 -1.86 -1.57 1.20
CA ILE A 123 -1.45 -1.72 2.60
C ILE A 123 -0.35 -2.76 2.76
N SER A 124 0.67 -2.47 3.57
CA SER A 124 1.77 -3.40 3.84
C SER A 124 2.44 -3.88 2.54
N ALA A 125 2.31 -5.15 2.15
CA ALA A 125 2.76 -5.66 0.86
C ALA A 125 2.23 -4.86 -0.34
N GLY A 126 0.95 -4.46 -0.29
CA GLY A 126 0.36 -3.59 -1.30
C GLY A 126 1.00 -2.20 -1.33
N ALA A 127 1.44 -1.66 -0.19
CA ALA A 127 2.16 -0.38 -0.14
C ALA A 127 3.57 -0.52 -0.75
N ILE A 128 4.29 -1.58 -0.37
CA ILE A 128 5.65 -1.86 -0.84
C ILE A 128 5.70 -1.97 -2.37
N CYS A 129 4.73 -2.68 -2.96
CA CYS A 129 4.81 -3.04 -4.39
C CYS A 129 4.85 -1.85 -5.34
N TRP A 130 4.40 -0.67 -4.91
CA TRP A 130 4.38 0.56 -5.69
C TRP A 130 5.74 1.21 -5.90
N PHE A 131 6.68 1.00 -4.98
CA PHE A 131 7.98 1.66 -5.00
C PHE A 131 8.97 0.95 -5.92
N GLU A 132 10.14 1.54 -6.17
CA GLU A 132 11.23 0.84 -6.87
C GLU A 132 11.73 -0.34 -6.04
N GLU A 133 11.79 -0.16 -4.72
CA GLU A 133 12.28 -1.16 -3.77
C GLU A 133 11.48 -1.12 -2.47
N GLY A 134 11.55 -2.18 -1.66
CA GLY A 134 11.05 -2.14 -0.29
C GLY A 134 11.60 -3.25 0.58
N VAL A 135 11.37 -3.12 1.87
CA VAL A 135 11.78 -4.12 2.87
C VAL A 135 10.66 -5.12 3.09
N THR A 136 10.98 -6.40 3.06
CA THR A 136 9.99 -7.46 3.25
C THR A 136 10.55 -8.65 4.03
N ASP A 137 9.66 -9.35 4.72
CA ASP A 137 9.81 -10.64 5.40
C ASP A 137 9.22 -11.79 4.55
N SER A 138 9.01 -11.57 3.24
CA SER A 138 8.35 -12.52 2.33
C SER A 138 9.09 -13.87 2.19
N PHE A 139 10.32 -14.02 2.69
CA PHE A 139 11.11 -15.24 2.56
C PHE A 139 12.03 -15.44 3.78
N GLY A 140 11.69 -16.41 4.62
CA GLY A 140 12.46 -16.79 5.80
C GLY A 140 12.27 -15.85 7.00
N ASP A 141 13.15 -15.98 7.99
CA ASP A 141 13.00 -15.33 9.30
C ASP A 141 13.58 -13.89 9.36
N GLY A 142 13.90 -13.30 8.21
CA GLY A 142 14.64 -12.04 8.11
C GLY A 142 14.02 -11.02 7.15
N LEU A 143 14.36 -9.76 7.37
CA LEU A 143 13.98 -8.66 6.48
C LEU A 143 15.01 -8.46 5.38
N GLU A 144 14.56 -8.55 4.13
CA GLU A 144 15.39 -8.42 2.94
C GLU A 144 14.90 -7.29 2.02
N PRO A 145 15.80 -6.67 1.23
CA PRO A 145 15.41 -5.75 0.19
C PRO A 145 14.78 -6.51 -0.99
N LEU A 146 13.74 -5.93 -1.58
CA LEU A 146 13.03 -6.47 -2.73
C LEU A 146 12.84 -5.39 -3.80
N LYS A 147 13.12 -5.71 -5.06
CA LYS A 147 12.77 -4.86 -6.21
C LYS A 147 11.27 -4.98 -6.52
N CYS A 148 10.61 -3.85 -6.76
CA CYS A 148 9.16 -3.74 -6.88
C CYS A 148 8.78 -3.10 -8.24
N LEU A 149 7.53 -2.62 -8.40
CA LEU A 149 7.00 -2.17 -9.69
C LEU A 149 7.62 -0.85 -10.18
N GLY A 150 8.13 -0.02 -9.26
CA GLY A 150 8.81 1.24 -9.60
C GLY A 150 7.86 2.33 -10.10
N PHE A 151 6.61 2.36 -9.64
CA PHE A 151 5.71 3.48 -9.94
C PHE A 151 6.10 4.72 -9.15
N LEU A 152 6.59 4.54 -7.92
CA LEU A 152 7.14 5.56 -7.05
C LEU A 152 8.64 5.36 -6.86
N LYS A 153 9.39 6.46 -6.78
CA LYS A 153 10.85 6.44 -6.60
C LYS A 153 11.26 6.07 -5.19
N GLY A 154 12.46 5.52 -5.05
CA GLY A 154 13.05 5.16 -3.76
C GLY A 154 12.45 3.89 -3.18
N SER A 155 12.52 3.75 -1.86
CA SER A 155 12.03 2.58 -1.16
C SER A 155 10.96 2.87 -0.10
N ASN A 156 10.22 1.83 0.29
CA ASN A 156 9.24 1.90 1.37
C ASN A 156 9.46 0.82 2.44
N CYS A 157 9.22 1.19 3.69
CA CYS A 157 9.27 0.31 4.85
C CYS A 157 8.00 0.54 5.69
N PRO A 158 6.92 -0.23 5.45
CA PRO A 158 5.73 -0.19 6.29
C PRO A 158 5.97 -0.92 7.63
N HIS A 159 5.05 -0.77 8.59
CA HIS A 159 5.15 -1.36 9.95
C HIS A 159 6.38 -0.85 10.71
N TYR A 160 6.82 0.39 10.49
CA TYR A 160 8.11 0.85 11.01
C TYR A 160 8.20 0.86 12.55
N ASP A 161 7.05 0.96 13.22
CA ASP A 161 6.84 0.80 14.66
C ASP A 161 6.49 -0.62 15.11
N GLY A 162 6.26 -1.55 14.18
CA GLY A 162 5.70 -2.87 14.46
C GLY A 162 6.71 -3.85 15.07
N GLU A 163 7.78 -4.18 14.34
CA GLU A 163 8.78 -5.16 14.78
C GLU A 163 10.09 -4.50 15.21
N ILE A 164 10.65 -4.97 16.34
CA ILE A 164 11.86 -4.39 16.94
C ILE A 164 13.06 -4.33 15.97
N ASN A 165 13.16 -5.29 15.06
CA ASN A 165 14.26 -5.39 14.11
C ASN A 165 13.99 -4.66 12.79
N ARG A 166 12.78 -4.14 12.55
CA ARG A 166 12.43 -3.55 11.25
C ARG A 166 13.12 -2.23 11.00
N ARG A 167 13.00 -1.32 11.96
CA ARG A 167 13.67 -0.02 11.95
C ARG A 167 15.20 -0.12 11.82
N PRO A 168 15.92 -0.88 12.67
CA PRO A 168 17.37 -1.01 12.53
C PRO A 168 17.78 -1.77 11.26
N THR A 169 17.01 -2.77 10.80
CA THR A 169 17.33 -3.48 9.56
C THR A 169 17.21 -2.57 8.34
N TYR A 170 16.15 -1.77 8.24
CA TYR A 170 15.98 -0.84 7.12
C TYR A 170 17.12 0.19 7.07
N GLN A 171 17.45 0.80 8.21
CA GLN A 171 18.57 1.73 8.35
C GLN A 171 19.90 1.07 7.93
N LYS A 172 20.15 -0.16 8.37
CA LYS A 172 21.34 -0.94 7.98
C LYS A 172 21.39 -1.20 6.47
N LEU A 173 20.28 -1.63 5.86
CA LEU A 173 20.21 -1.90 4.42
C LEU A 173 20.50 -0.64 3.60
N ILE A 174 20.03 0.54 4.03
CA ILE A 174 20.33 1.82 3.39
C ILE A 174 21.81 2.17 3.55
N ALA A 175 22.36 2.05 4.76
CA ALA A 175 23.78 2.34 5.03
C ALA A 175 24.72 1.44 4.21
N GLU A 176 24.36 0.17 4.03
CA GLU A 176 25.07 -0.81 3.21
C GLU A 176 24.79 -0.66 1.71
N ARG A 177 23.96 0.30 1.29
CA ARG A 177 23.55 0.53 -0.11
C ARG A 177 22.91 -0.70 -0.78
N LYS A 178 22.25 -1.55 0.01
CA LYS A 178 21.49 -2.71 -0.46
C LYS A 178 20.06 -2.36 -0.85
N ILE A 179 19.57 -1.22 -0.38
CA ILE A 179 18.28 -0.64 -0.75
C ILE A 179 18.44 0.87 -0.93
N LYS A 180 17.64 1.47 -1.81
CA LYS A 180 17.57 2.92 -2.00
C LYS A 180 17.09 3.61 -0.72
N PRO A 181 17.46 4.90 -0.52
CA PRO A 181 16.77 5.76 0.43
C PRO A 181 15.27 5.82 0.16
N GLY A 182 14.48 6.14 1.18
CA GLY A 182 13.04 6.03 1.07
C GLY A 182 12.27 6.57 2.26
N ILE A 183 10.98 6.26 2.29
CA ILE A 183 10.07 6.68 3.35
C ILE A 183 9.58 5.44 4.11
N ALA A 184 9.83 5.42 5.41
CA ALA A 184 9.27 4.45 6.32
C ALA A 184 7.99 5.01 6.97
N VAL A 185 7.04 4.13 7.26
CA VAL A 185 5.74 4.53 7.83
C VAL A 185 5.32 3.56 8.91
N ASP A 186 4.87 4.14 10.02
CA ASP A 186 4.24 3.41 11.11
C ASP A 186 2.88 2.84 10.67
N ASP A 187 2.38 1.89 11.45
CA ASP A 187 1.00 1.47 11.37
C ASP A 187 0.03 2.65 11.61
N GLY A 188 -1.03 2.71 10.81
CA GLY A 188 -1.98 3.81 10.87
C GLY A 188 -1.55 5.06 10.09
N VAL A 189 -0.41 5.04 9.39
CA VAL A 189 0.06 6.14 8.53
C VAL A 189 -0.06 5.79 7.06
N ALA A 190 -0.47 6.77 6.24
CA ALA A 190 -0.55 6.66 4.80
C ALA A 190 0.19 7.80 4.09
N LEU A 191 0.93 7.45 3.04
CA LEU A 191 1.55 8.39 2.11
C LEU A 191 0.64 8.57 0.91
N HIS A 192 0.23 9.79 0.60
CA HIS A 192 -0.58 10.10 -0.56
C HIS A 192 0.27 10.82 -1.62
N TYR A 193 0.41 10.19 -2.78
CA TYR A 193 1.12 10.70 -3.94
C TYR A 193 0.14 11.14 -5.02
N ILE A 194 0.47 12.25 -5.69
CA ILE A 194 -0.23 12.75 -6.88
C ILE A 194 0.82 12.95 -7.97
N ASP A 195 0.62 12.32 -9.13
CA ASP A 195 1.55 12.33 -10.27
C ASP A 195 2.99 11.94 -9.91
N GLY A 196 3.13 11.01 -8.96
CA GLY A 196 4.41 10.47 -8.51
C GLY A 196 5.14 11.32 -7.46
N GLU A 197 4.59 12.48 -7.08
CA GLU A 197 5.14 13.35 -6.05
C GLU A 197 4.36 13.22 -4.74
N LEU A 198 5.06 13.26 -3.60
CA LEU A 198 4.44 13.14 -2.28
C LEU A 198 3.63 14.40 -1.99
N ASN A 199 2.30 14.24 -1.87
CA ASN A 199 1.36 15.34 -1.67
C ASN A 199 0.98 15.53 -0.19
N GLU A 200 0.63 14.44 0.50
CA GLU A 200 0.21 14.51 1.91
C GLU A 200 0.62 13.23 2.67
N ILE A 201 0.83 13.37 3.98
CA ILE A 201 0.99 12.24 4.89
C ILE A 201 -0.10 12.35 5.95
N VAL A 202 -0.92 11.31 6.06
CA VAL A 202 -2.06 11.28 6.97
C VAL A 202 -1.97 10.12 7.94
N SER A 203 -2.62 10.25 9.09
CA SER A 203 -2.62 9.22 10.12
C SER A 203 -4.00 9.00 10.74
N SER A 204 -4.35 7.73 10.97
CA SER A 204 -5.48 7.32 11.81
C SER A 204 -5.14 7.21 13.30
N ARG A 205 -3.88 7.43 13.68
CA ARG A 205 -3.39 7.38 15.06
C ARG A 205 -2.73 8.71 15.45
N PRO A 206 -3.04 9.31 16.61
CA PRO A 206 -2.50 10.62 16.98
C PRO A 206 -0.97 10.72 17.06
N LYS A 207 -0.28 9.59 17.28
CA LYS A 207 1.17 9.54 17.52
C LYS A 207 1.98 8.81 16.45
N ALA A 208 1.33 8.17 15.49
CA ALA A 208 2.04 7.43 14.43
C ALA A 208 2.62 8.39 13.40
N LYS A 209 3.78 8.07 12.85
CA LYS A 209 4.62 8.97 12.03
C LYS A 209 5.10 8.33 10.74
N ALA A 210 5.58 9.19 9.85
CA ALA A 210 6.39 8.83 8.69
C ALA A 210 7.81 9.39 8.85
N TYR A 211 8.78 8.69 8.26
CA TYR A 211 10.20 9.03 8.36
C TYR A 211 10.88 8.96 7.00
N LYS A 212 11.58 10.02 6.61
CA LYS A 212 12.52 9.97 5.49
C LYS A 212 13.85 9.41 5.97
N VAL A 213 14.29 8.31 5.38
CA VAL A 213 15.52 7.59 5.78
C VAL A 213 16.51 7.59 4.62
N TYR A 214 17.73 8.05 4.88
CA TYR A 214 18.78 8.16 3.87
C TYR A 214 20.18 8.13 4.51
N PHE A 215 21.21 7.86 3.71
CA PHE A 215 22.59 7.89 4.16
C PHE A 215 23.27 9.19 3.71
N ASP A 216 23.81 9.95 4.66
CA ASP A 216 24.68 11.11 4.43
C ASP A 216 25.79 11.13 5.48
N LYS A 217 26.93 10.52 5.14
CA LYS A 217 28.08 10.17 6.02
C LYS A 217 27.74 9.19 7.16
N GLU A 218 26.55 9.31 7.71
CA GLU A 218 25.90 8.44 8.68
C GLU A 218 24.44 8.24 8.29
N ILE A 219 23.74 7.32 8.96
CA ILE A 219 22.32 7.15 8.70
C ILE A 219 21.54 8.36 9.24
N LYS A 220 20.66 8.91 8.41
CA LYS A 220 19.77 10.01 8.75
C LYS A 220 18.34 9.52 8.70
N GLU A 221 17.58 9.89 9.71
CA GLU A 221 16.16 9.65 9.82
C GLU A 221 15.50 10.97 10.22
N VAL A 222 14.58 11.44 9.37
CA VAL A 222 13.91 12.73 9.54
C VAL A 222 12.41 12.46 9.62
N GLU A 223 11.80 12.77 10.76
CA GLU A 223 10.35 12.74 10.92
C GLU A 223 9.71 13.70 9.91
N LEU A 224 8.66 13.22 9.24
CA LEU A 224 7.88 13.99 8.29
C LEU A 224 6.58 14.45 8.94
N GLU A 225 6.15 15.66 8.61
CA GLU A 225 4.88 16.20 9.09
C GLU A 225 3.72 15.28 8.70
N THR A 226 2.96 14.85 9.70
CA THR A 226 1.89 13.85 9.56
C THR A 226 0.59 14.44 10.11
N LYS A 227 -0.44 14.50 9.29
CA LYS A 227 -1.76 15.06 9.64
C LYS A 227 -2.66 13.99 10.24
N PHE A 228 -3.08 14.16 11.47
CA PHE A 228 -4.06 13.27 12.09
C PHE A 228 -5.47 13.51 11.52
N LEU A 229 -6.13 12.46 11.06
CA LEU A 229 -7.43 12.51 10.41
C LEU A 229 -8.61 12.66 11.38
N GLY A 230 -8.42 12.34 12.66
CA GLY A 230 -9.49 12.39 13.67
C GLY A 230 -9.67 13.75 14.35
N ALA A 231 -8.94 14.78 13.93
CA ALA A 231 -9.17 16.13 14.42
C ALA A 231 -10.29 16.78 13.60
N HIS A 232 -11.41 17.08 14.27
CA HIS A 232 -12.51 17.92 13.76
C HIS A 232 -12.39 19.34 14.30
#